data_AF-A0A927TQR6-F1
#
_entry.id   AF-A0A927TQR6-F1
#
_cell.length_a   1.000
_cell.length_b   1.000
_cell.length_c   1.000
_cell.angle_alpha   90.00
_cell.angle_beta   90.00
_cell.angle_gamma   90.00
#
_symmetry.space_group_name_H-M   'P 1'
#
loop_
_entity.id
_entity.type
_entity.pdbx_description
1 polymer ?
#
loop_
_entity_poly.entity_id
_entity_poly.type
_entity_poly.pdbx_seq_one_letter_code
_entity_poly.pdbx_strand_id
1 'polypeptide(L)'
;MKDKKDKKNKLEQELALARTDLSYDRTVLSVFRTNLAFQNTRLSVEQTHLSFLRTIVSLIASAATIYKGLPAIGVSDRFSTPLSLFLIVSAIYFWIKDRMTYPRLKKEIEQMEQEKEKMIQTSRIAERVGEENV
;
A
#
# COMPACT_ATOMS: atom_id res chain seq x y z
N MET A 1 7.69 59.42 13.81
CA MET A 1 8.20 58.63 12.66
C MET A 1 8.84 57.31 13.10
N LYS A 2 9.64 57.29 14.18
CA LYS A 2 10.32 56.10 14.73
C LYS A 2 9.35 55.02 15.25
N ASP A 3 8.35 55.42 16.03
CA ASP A 3 7.33 54.54 16.63
C ASP A 3 6.52 53.72 15.59
N LYS A 4 6.14 54.33 14.46
CA LYS A 4 5.48 53.62 13.34
C LYS A 4 6.38 52.56 12.69
N LYS A 5 7.70 52.80 12.66
CA LYS A 5 8.68 51.87 12.07
C LYS A 5 8.91 50.67 12.98
N ASP A 6 9.02 50.89 14.28
CA ASP A 6 9.18 49.82 15.26
C ASP A 6 7.95 48.92 15.34
N LYS A 7 6.74 49.51 15.28
CA LYS A 7 5.49 48.74 15.20
C LYS A 7 5.41 47.90 13.93
N LYS A 8 5.84 48.43 12.78
CA LYS A 8 5.90 47.68 11.51
C LYS A 8 6.88 46.50 11.59
N ASN A 9 8.09 46.71 12.12
CA ASN A 9 9.08 45.65 12.28
C ASN A 9 8.58 44.51 13.20
N LYS A 10 7.88 44.86 14.29
CA LYS A 10 7.27 43.86 15.18
C LYS A 10 6.21 43.02 14.47
N LEU A 11 5.33 43.66 13.69
CA LEU A 11 4.32 42.98 12.89
C LEU A 11 4.95 42.07 11.82
N GLU A 12 6.05 42.51 11.18
CA GLU A 12 6.79 41.68 10.22
C GLU A 12 7.44 40.47 10.89
N GLN A 13 7.97 40.61 12.12
CA GLN A 13 8.49 39.49 12.91
C GLN A 13 7.37 38.52 13.33
N GLU A 14 6.24 39.01 13.83
CA GLU A 14 5.09 38.16 14.18
C GLU A 14 4.56 37.40 12.95
N LEU A 15 4.47 38.08 11.80
CA LEU A 15 4.06 37.45 10.55
C LEU A 15 5.08 36.40 10.08
N ALA A 16 6.37 36.65 10.25
CA ALA A 16 7.43 35.70 9.93
C ALA A 16 7.35 34.45 10.82
N LEU A 17 7.15 34.62 12.12
CA LEU A 17 6.95 33.51 13.06
C LEU A 17 5.69 32.70 12.72
N ALA A 18 4.57 33.36 12.46
CA ALA A 18 3.33 32.71 12.06
C ALA A 18 3.47 31.93 10.74
N ARG A 19 4.26 32.43 9.78
CA ARG A 19 4.56 31.71 8.53
C ARG A 19 5.41 30.47 8.77
N THR A 20 6.40 30.56 9.65
CA THR A 20 7.26 29.42 10.01
C THR A 20 6.45 28.32 10.71
N ASP A 21 5.60 28.71 11.67
CA ASP A 21 4.73 27.79 12.41
C ASP A 21 3.76 27.05 11.46
N LEU A 22 3.11 27.79 10.56
CA LEU A 22 2.21 27.20 9.56
C LEU A 22 2.97 26.31 8.55
N SER A 23 4.24 26.61 8.26
CA SER A 23 5.10 25.75 7.44
C SER A 23 5.45 24.44 8.16
N TYR A 24 5.65 24.50 9.48
CA TYR A 24 5.87 23.32 10.31
C TYR A 24 4.64 22.42 10.33
N ASP A 25 3.45 22.98 10.59
CA ASP A 25 2.18 22.26 10.57
C ASP A 25 1.92 21.56 9.22
N ARG A 26 2.19 22.23 8.11
CA ARG A 26 2.08 21.64 6.76
C ARG A 26 3.02 20.45 6.59
N THR A 27 4.23 20.53 7.13
CA THR A 27 5.21 19.45 7.07
C THR A 27 4.73 18.25 7.87
N VAL A 28 4.26 18.46 9.11
CA VAL A 28 3.68 17.41 9.96
C VAL A 28 2.49 16.73 9.27
N LEU A 29 1.59 17.51 8.68
CA LEU A 29 0.44 16.97 7.96
C LEU A 29 0.85 16.16 6.71
N SER A 30 1.89 16.60 6.01
CA SER A 30 2.46 15.89 4.86
C SER A 30 3.02 14.51 5.27
N VAL A 31 3.70 14.43 6.41
CA VAL A 31 4.17 13.16 7.00
C VAL A 31 3.00 12.25 7.33
N PHE A 32 1.95 12.76 7.96
CA PHE A 32 0.75 11.98 8.28
C PHE A 32 0.07 11.42 7.03
N ARG A 33 -0.09 12.25 5.99
CA ARG A 33 -0.63 11.83 4.69
C ARG A 33 0.19 10.72 4.05
N THR A 34 1.51 10.85 4.09
CA THR A 34 2.42 9.85 3.54
C THR A 34 2.29 8.52 4.29
N ASN A 35 2.19 8.57 5.62
CA ASN A 35 1.97 7.37 6.43
C ASN A 35 0.65 6.67 6.10
N LEU A 36 -0.43 7.44 5.92
CA LEU A 36 -1.72 6.89 5.52
C LEU A 36 -1.69 6.29 4.11
N ALA A 37 -0.96 6.91 3.18
CA ALA A 37 -0.76 6.36 1.84
C ALA A 37 -0.08 4.99 1.87
N PHE A 38 0.95 4.80 2.70
CA PHE A 38 1.60 3.49 2.89
C PHE A 38 0.65 2.42 3.43
N GLN A 39 -0.17 2.77 4.42
CA GLN A 39 -1.19 1.85 4.94
C GLN A 39 -2.21 1.45 3.86
N ASN A 40 -2.63 2.40 3.03
CA ASN A 40 -3.50 2.11 1.88
C ASN A 40 -2.84 1.19 0.86
N THR A 41 -1.55 1.37 0.58
CA THR A 41 -0.79 0.47 -0.30
C THR A 41 -0.73 -0.95 0.27
N ARG A 42 -0.50 -1.11 1.57
CA ARG A 42 -0.53 -2.43 2.25
C ARG A 42 -1.89 -3.11 2.09
N LEU A 43 -2.97 -2.39 2.39
CA LEU A 43 -4.32 -2.89 2.25
C LEU A 43 -4.65 -3.27 0.80
N SER A 44 -4.18 -2.49 -0.17
CA SER A 44 -4.36 -2.78 -1.60
C SER A 44 -3.68 -4.09 -2.03
N VAL A 45 -2.49 -4.37 -1.51
CA VAL A 45 -1.79 -5.65 -1.75
C VAL A 45 -2.54 -6.83 -1.14
N GLU A 46 -3.05 -6.69 0.08
CA GLU A 46 -3.88 -7.72 0.73
C GLU A 46 -5.19 -7.96 -0.03
N GLN A 47 -5.86 -6.90 -0.49
CA GLN A 47 -7.06 -7.01 -1.34
C GLN A 47 -6.77 -7.73 -2.66
N THR A 48 -5.62 -7.45 -3.26
CA THR A 48 -5.19 -8.12 -4.49
C THR A 48 -5.00 -9.61 -4.25
N HIS A 49 -4.34 -10.00 -3.16
CA HIS A 49 -4.17 -11.40 -2.78
C HIS A 49 -5.51 -12.12 -2.55
N LEU A 50 -6.44 -11.47 -1.84
CA LEU A 50 -7.80 -11.99 -1.64
C LEU A 50 -8.56 -12.16 -2.97
N SER A 51 -8.36 -11.24 -3.92
CA SER A 51 -8.95 -11.33 -5.26
C SER A 51 -8.40 -12.52 -6.06
N PHE A 52 -7.08 -12.77 -5.98
CA PHE A 52 -6.46 -13.96 -6.55
C PHE A 52 -7.02 -15.24 -5.94
N LEU A 53 -7.11 -15.31 -4.60
CA LEU A 53 -7.68 -16.45 -3.89
C LEU A 53 -9.14 -16.71 -4.30
N ARG A 54 -9.96 -15.65 -4.39
CA ARG A 54 -11.34 -15.74 -4.88
C ARG A 54 -11.41 -16.30 -6.29
N THR A 55 -10.52 -15.88 -7.18
CA THR A 55 -10.46 -16.37 -8.57
C THR A 55 -10.15 -17.86 -8.61
N ILE A 56 -9.19 -18.32 -7.81
CA ILE A 56 -8.83 -19.74 -7.68
C ILE A 56 -10.04 -20.56 -7.19
N VAL A 57 -10.70 -20.10 -6.12
CA VAL A 57 -11.89 -20.77 -5.58
C VAL A 57 -13.02 -20.80 -6.60
N SER A 58 -13.24 -19.72 -7.34
CA SER A 58 -14.24 -19.66 -8.41
C SER A 58 -13.94 -20.66 -9.53
N LEU A 59 -12.69 -20.76 -9.98
CA LEU A 59 -12.28 -21.71 -11.02
C LEU A 59 -12.50 -23.16 -10.58
N ILE A 60 -12.16 -23.49 -9.32
CA ILE A 60 -12.39 -24.81 -8.74
C ILE A 60 -13.88 -25.11 -8.62
N ALA A 61 -14.68 -24.15 -8.15
CA ALA A 61 -16.13 -24.29 -8.06
C ALA A 61 -16.76 -24.50 -9.43
N SER A 62 -16.35 -23.72 -10.45
CA SER A 62 -16.78 -23.92 -11.84
C SER A 62 -16.36 -25.29 -12.37
N ALA A 63 -15.15 -25.75 -12.09
CA ALA A 63 -14.69 -27.09 -12.48
C ALA A 63 -15.55 -28.21 -11.86
N ALA A 64 -15.95 -28.05 -10.59
CA ALA A 64 -16.83 -28.99 -9.89
C ALA A 64 -18.27 -28.96 -10.43
N THR A 65 -18.81 -27.77 -10.71
CA THR A 65 -20.13 -27.60 -11.33
C THR A 65 -20.16 -28.18 -12.73
N ILE A 66 -19.09 -28.02 -13.52
CA ILE A 66 -19.01 -28.62 -14.86
C ILE A 66 -18.91 -30.14 -14.78
N TYR A 67 -18.12 -30.67 -13.84
CA TYR A 67 -17.95 -32.11 -13.69
C TYR A 67 -19.25 -32.82 -13.28
N LYS A 68 -20.05 -32.24 -12.37
CA LYS A 68 -21.30 -32.85 -11.88
C LYS A 68 -22.56 -32.37 -12.61
N GLY A 69 -22.59 -31.13 -13.05
CA GLY A 69 -23.77 -30.46 -13.60
C GLY A 69 -24.00 -30.71 -15.10
N LEU A 70 -22.94 -30.78 -15.92
CA LEU A 70 -23.10 -31.05 -17.36
C LEU A 70 -23.67 -32.45 -17.65
N PRO A 71 -23.21 -33.53 -16.99
CA PRO A 71 -23.78 -34.86 -17.19
C PRO A 71 -25.26 -34.94 -16.79
N ALA A 72 -25.67 -34.17 -15.77
CA ALA A 72 -27.06 -34.10 -15.31
C ALA A 72 -28.01 -33.43 -16.34
N ILE A 73 -27.48 -32.64 -17.27
CA ILE A 73 -28.25 -31.93 -18.31
C ILE A 73 -28.18 -32.69 -19.67
N GLY A 74 -27.52 -33.86 -19.71
CA GLY A 74 -27.43 -34.70 -20.91
C GLY A 74 -26.27 -34.37 -21.85
N VAL A 75 -25.28 -33.60 -21.39
CA VAL A 75 -24.04 -33.35 -22.14
C VAL A 75 -23.09 -34.55 -22.00
N SER A 76 -22.46 -34.97 -23.09
CA SER A 76 -21.53 -36.11 -23.09
C SER A 76 -20.32 -35.89 -22.16
N ASP A 77 -20.04 -36.89 -21.31
CA ASP A 77 -18.90 -36.91 -20.38
C ASP A 77 -17.55 -36.67 -21.05
N ARG A 78 -17.45 -37.02 -22.34
CA ARG A 78 -16.24 -36.83 -23.15
C ARG A 78 -15.83 -35.36 -23.32
N PHE A 79 -16.78 -34.42 -23.18
CA PHE A 79 -16.51 -32.97 -23.27
C PHE A 79 -16.35 -32.31 -21.89
N SER A 80 -17.07 -32.78 -20.87
CA SER A 80 -17.01 -32.20 -19.52
C SER A 80 -15.68 -32.51 -18.82
N THR A 81 -15.15 -33.72 -18.99
CA THR A 81 -13.89 -34.18 -18.37
C THR A 81 -12.67 -33.34 -18.78
N PRO A 82 -12.36 -33.13 -20.08
CA PRO A 82 -11.22 -32.30 -20.47
C PRO A 82 -11.40 -30.83 -20.09
N LEU A 83 -12.63 -30.31 -20.12
CA LEU A 83 -12.93 -28.93 -19.73
C LEU A 83 -12.71 -28.70 -18.23
N SER A 84 -13.15 -29.63 -17.39
CA SER A 84 -12.91 -29.58 -15.94
C SER A 84 -11.41 -29.67 -15.63
N LEU A 85 -10.68 -30.57 -16.30
CA LEU A 85 -9.23 -30.71 -16.15
C LEU A 85 -8.49 -29.42 -16.54
N PHE A 86 -8.90 -28.77 -17.64
CA PHE A 86 -8.36 -27.48 -18.07
C PHE A 86 -8.57 -26.39 -17.03
N LEU A 87 -9.76 -26.30 -16.41
CA LEU A 87 -10.02 -25.33 -15.34
C LEU A 87 -9.16 -25.58 -14.09
N ILE A 88 -8.94 -26.84 -13.73
CA ILE A 88 -8.07 -27.21 -12.61
C ILE A 88 -6.61 -26.80 -12.92
N VAL A 89 -6.12 -27.07 -14.13
CA VAL A 89 -4.78 -26.64 -14.57
C VAL A 89 -4.65 -25.11 -14.54
N SER A 90 -5.66 -24.39 -15.02
CA SER A 90 -5.73 -22.92 -14.96
C SER A 90 -5.69 -22.40 -13.52
N ALA A 91 -6.43 -23.03 -12.59
CA ALA A 91 -6.42 -22.70 -11.17
C ALA A 91 -5.03 -22.92 -10.54
N ILE A 92 -4.35 -24.03 -10.88
CA ILE A 92 -2.98 -24.31 -10.42
C ILE A 92 -1.99 -23.27 -10.94
N TYR A 93 -2.10 -22.90 -12.23
CA TYR A 93 -1.28 -21.84 -12.80
C TYR A 93 -1.45 -20.50 -12.07
N PHE A 94 -2.70 -20.13 -11.79
CA PHE A 94 -3.01 -18.89 -11.07
C PHE A 94 -2.49 -18.91 -9.63
N TRP A 95 -2.57 -20.06 -8.96
CA TRP A 95 -2.01 -20.26 -7.63
C TRP A 95 -0.49 -20.11 -7.59
N ILE A 96 0.22 -20.69 -8.58
CA ILE A 96 1.68 -20.53 -8.70
C ILE A 96 2.06 -19.06 -8.91
N LYS A 97 1.32 -18.35 -9.77
CA LYS A 97 1.55 -16.93 -10.06
C LYS A 97 1.31 -16.05 -8.83
N ASP A 98 0.22 -16.26 -8.11
CA ASP A 98 -0.09 -15.52 -6.87
C ASP A 98 0.99 -15.75 -5.80
N ARG A 99 1.40 -17.01 -5.61
CA ARG A 99 2.45 -17.39 -4.65
C ARG A 99 3.82 -16.78 -4.97
N MET A 100 4.11 -16.51 -6.24
CA MET A 100 5.33 -15.82 -6.67
C MET A 100 5.26 -14.30 -6.51
N THR A 101 4.08 -13.71 -6.72
CA THR A 101 3.91 -12.25 -6.80
C THR A 101 3.72 -11.62 -5.41
N TYR A 102 2.86 -12.21 -4.57
CA TYR A 102 2.57 -11.72 -3.23
C TYR A 102 3.82 -11.50 -2.34
N PRO A 103 4.78 -12.44 -2.23
CA PRO A 103 5.94 -12.24 -1.36
C PRO A 103 6.89 -11.14 -1.87
N ARG A 104 6.89 -10.84 -3.18
CA ARG A 104 7.73 -9.75 -3.72
C ARG A 104 7.17 -8.39 -3.29
N LEU A 105 5.88 -8.17 -3.51
CA LEU A 105 5.22 -6.91 -3.14
C LEU A 105 5.27 -6.67 -1.64
N LYS A 106 5.07 -7.73 -0.83
CA LYS A 106 5.17 -7.61 0.63
C LYS A 106 6.57 -7.20 1.08
N LYS A 107 7.61 -7.82 0.52
CA LYS A 107 9.01 -7.47 0.83
C LYS A 107 9.36 -6.05 0.41
N GLU A 108 8.90 -5.62 -0.75
CA GLU A 108 9.17 -4.27 -1.27
C GLU A 108 8.52 -3.19 -0.39
N ILE A 109 7.28 -3.41 0.06
CA ILE A 109 6.60 -2.51 1.00
C ILE A 109 7.32 -2.46 2.35
N GLU A 110 7.75 -3.61 2.87
CA GLU A 110 8.47 -3.70 4.14
C GLU A 110 9.85 -3.04 4.08
N GLN A 111 10.55 -3.14 2.93
CA GLN A 111 11.80 -2.42 2.69
C GLN A 111 11.60 -0.91 2.66
N MET A 112 10.57 -0.43 1.95
CA MET A 112 10.23 1.00 1.93
C MET A 112 9.90 1.54 3.33
N GLU A 113 9.22 0.74 4.16
CA GLU A 113 8.90 1.11 5.54
C GLU A 113 10.18 1.21 6.41
N GLN A 114 11.08 0.22 6.31
CA GLN A 114 12.38 0.28 7.00
C GLN A 114 13.24 1.45 6.54
N GLU A 115 13.26 1.74 5.24
CA GLU A 115 14.03 2.86 4.69
C GLU A 115 13.51 4.20 5.21
N LYS A 116 12.19 4.38 5.22
CA LYS A 116 11.53 5.55 5.82
C LYS A 116 11.89 5.69 7.31
N GLU A 117 11.83 4.61 8.08
CA GLU A 117 12.18 4.66 9.51
C GLU A 117 13.65 5.05 9.73
N LYS A 118 14.56 4.52 8.92
CA LYS A 118 15.97 4.90 8.95
C LYS A 118 16.15 6.39 8.67
N MET A 119 15.48 6.94 7.64
CA MET A 119 15.56 8.37 7.33
C MET A 119 15.07 9.23 8.51
N ILE A 120 13.96 8.86 9.15
CA ILE A 120 13.41 9.57 10.32
C ILE A 120 14.34 9.46 11.54
N GLN A 121 15.02 8.33 11.72
CA GLN A 121 16.00 8.18 12.78
C GLN A 121 17.26 9.02 12.51
N THR A 122 17.78 8.97 11.29
CA THR A 122 18.94 9.78 10.89
C THR A 122 18.67 11.26 11.04
N SER A 123 17.48 11.75 10.65
CA SER A 123 17.11 13.15 10.84
C SER A 123 17.03 13.54 12.32
N ARG A 124 16.42 12.72 13.18
CA ARG A 124 16.38 12.96 14.64
C ARG A 124 17.75 12.93 15.32
N ILE A 125 18.67 12.11 14.82
CA ILE A 125 20.05 12.07 15.33
C ILE A 125 20.79 13.34 14.91
N ALA A 126 20.63 13.78 13.66
CA ALA A 126 21.23 15.02 13.17
C ALA A 126 20.72 16.25 13.94
N GLU A 127 19.42 16.31 14.28
CA GLU A 127 18.86 17.36 15.13
C GLU A 127 19.49 17.36 16.54
N ARG A 128 19.56 16.20 17.21
CA ARG A 128 20.17 16.09 18.55
C ARG A 128 21.66 16.45 18.57
N VAL A 129 22.42 16.02 17.57
CA VAL A 129 23.85 16.36 17.46
C VAL A 129 24.03 17.86 17.17
N GLY A 130 23.10 18.48 16.44
CA GLY A 130 23.07 19.93 16.24
C GLY A 130 22.81 20.70 17.53
N GLU A 131 21.90 20.22 18.38
CA GLU A 131 21.61 20.82 19.70
C GLU A 131 22.76 20.65 20.71
N GLU A 132 23.55 19.57 20.63
CA GLU A 132 24.66 19.31 21.54
C GLU A 132 25.93 20.10 21.20
N ASN A 133 26.06 20.58 19.96
CA ASN A 133 27.22 21.34 19.46
C ASN A 133 27.00 22.88 19.43
N VAL A 134 25.89 23.38 19.96
CA VAL A 134 25.52 24.81 20.07
C VAL A 134 25.48 25.24 21.53
#